data_AF-A0A0M3JFE7-F1
#
_entry.id   AF-A0A0M3JFE7-F1
#
_cell.length_a   1.000
_cell.length_b   1.000
_cell.length_c   1.000
_cell.angle_alpha   90.00
_cell.angle_beta   90.00
_cell.angle_gamma   90.00
#
_symmetry.space_group_name_H-M   'P 1'
#
loop_
_entity.id
_entity.type
_entity.pdbx_description
1 polymer ?
#
loop_
_entity_poly.entity_id
_entity_poly.type
_entity_poly.pdbx_seq_one_letter_code
_entity_poly.pdbx_strand_id
1 'polypeptide(L)'
;MSTGPLSAEVRKLANEFISFINKAVTPYHAVNESITLLKAAGFEELDERKPWRIEPTGKYFVTKNNTAIIAFAVGGKYKPGNGFSMLSAHTDSPALRVKPISKITSEQFLQVGVTTYGGAIWRTWFDRDLSIAGQVIYRKVRVVLVLVN
;
A
#
# COMPACT_ATOMS: atom_id res chain seq x y z
N MET A 1 -30.67 -6.94 -20.38
CA MET A 1 -30.16 -7.29 -19.04
C MET A 1 -30.54 -6.15 -18.11
N SER A 2 -31.41 -6.41 -17.14
CA SER A 2 -31.96 -5.38 -16.23
C SER A 2 -30.88 -4.95 -15.22
N THR A 3 -30.35 -3.74 -15.37
CA THR A 3 -29.54 -3.09 -14.34
C THR A 3 -30.50 -2.31 -13.44
N GLY A 4 -31.11 -3.00 -12.47
CA GLY A 4 -31.73 -2.31 -11.33
C GLY A 4 -30.68 -1.44 -10.61
N PRO A 5 -31.10 -0.41 -9.85
CA PRO A 5 -30.15 0.43 -9.14
C PRO A 5 -29.30 -0.44 -8.21
N LEU A 6 -27.97 -0.35 -8.34
CA LEU A 6 -27.03 -0.94 -7.38
C LEU A 6 -27.47 -0.59 -5.97
N SER A 7 -27.51 -1.59 -5.08
CA SER A 7 -27.91 -1.37 -3.69
C SER A 7 -27.04 -0.28 -3.06
N ALA A 8 -27.61 0.46 -2.10
CA ALA A 8 -26.89 1.51 -1.38
C ALA A 8 -25.58 0.97 -0.75
N GLU A 9 -25.59 -0.29 -0.32
CA GLU A 9 -24.42 -1.00 0.22
C GLU A 9 -23.32 -1.18 -0.82
N VAL A 10 -23.64 -1.62 -2.04
CA VAL A 10 -22.63 -1.78 -3.10
C VAL A 10 -22.01 -0.44 -3.48
N ARG A 11 -22.81 0.63 -3.55
CA ARG A 11 -22.30 1.99 -3.81
C ARG A 11 -21.37 2.46 -2.69
N LYS A 12 -21.73 2.19 -1.43
CA LYS A 12 -20.90 2.52 -0.28
C LYS A 12 -19.54 1.82 -0.35
N LEU A 13 -19.52 0.51 -0.57
CA LEU A 13 -18.29 -0.27 -0.69
C LEU A 13 -17.41 0.20 -1.86
N ALA A 14 -18.01 0.51 -3.01
CA ALA A 14 -17.27 1.05 -4.15
C ALA A 14 -16.62 2.40 -3.83
N ASN A 15 -17.33 3.30 -3.14
CA ASN A 15 -16.79 4.60 -2.73
C ASN A 15 -15.67 4.47 -1.70
N GLU A 16 -15.81 3.56 -0.73
CA GLU A 16 -14.76 3.26 0.25
C GLU A 16 -13.50 2.70 -0.45
N PHE A 17 -13.68 1.83 -1.44
CA PHE A 17 -12.58 1.33 -2.26
C PHE A 17 -11.91 2.44 -3.08
N ILE A 18 -12.69 3.33 -3.72
CA ILE A 18 -12.17 4.50 -4.45
C ILE A 18 -11.36 5.41 -3.51
N SER A 19 -11.86 5.64 -2.29
CA SER A 19 -11.14 6.42 -1.27
C SER A 19 -9.81 5.76 -0.89
N PHE A 20 -9.80 4.43 -0.74
CA PHE A 20 -8.57 3.69 -0.46
C PHE A 20 -7.55 3.81 -1.60
N ILE A 21 -7.93 3.56 -2.85
CA ILE A 21 -7.00 3.61 -3.99
C ILE A 21 -6.45 5.02 -4.24
N ASN A 22 -7.25 6.07 -3.99
CA ASN A 22 -6.80 7.46 -4.12
C ASN A 22 -5.73 7.84 -3.08
N LYS A 23 -5.66 7.12 -1.95
CA LYS A 23 -4.59 7.27 -0.96
C LYS A 23 -3.45 6.30 -1.21
N ALA A 24 -3.75 5.08 -1.65
CA ALA A 24 -2.82 3.97 -1.86
C ALA A 24 -2.01 4.06 -3.16
N VAL A 25 -1.50 5.25 -3.49
CA VAL A 25 -0.87 5.58 -4.80
C VAL A 25 0.51 4.94 -5.02
N THR A 26 1.08 4.31 -4.00
CA THR A 26 2.31 3.48 -4.07
C THR A 26 2.20 2.34 -3.06
N PRO A 27 3.05 1.29 -3.12
CA PRO A 27 3.07 0.24 -2.11
C PRO A 27 3.22 0.76 -0.68
N TYR A 28 4.02 1.83 -0.49
CA TYR A 28 4.22 2.44 0.82
C TYR A 28 2.96 3.09 1.36
N HIS A 29 2.24 3.82 0.50
CA HIS A 29 0.99 4.47 0.85
C HIS A 29 -0.14 3.46 1.05
N ALA A 30 -0.16 2.37 0.27
CA ALA A 30 -1.10 1.26 0.45
C ALA A 30 -0.93 0.62 1.83
N VAL A 31 0.30 0.28 2.21
CA VAL A 31 0.59 -0.24 3.56
C VAL A 31 0.19 0.76 4.63
N ASN A 32 0.52 2.04 4.47
CA ASN A 32 0.18 3.07 5.44
C ASN A 32 -1.34 3.24 5.63
N GLU A 33 -2.13 3.21 4.55
CA GLU A 33 -3.59 3.26 4.66
C GLU A 33 -4.14 1.97 5.29
N SER A 34 -3.58 0.80 4.96
CA SER A 34 -3.93 -0.46 5.62
C SER A 34 -3.64 -0.43 7.13
N ILE A 35 -2.52 0.16 7.56
CA ILE A 35 -2.21 0.36 8.98
C ILE A 35 -3.28 1.23 9.65
N THR A 36 -3.69 2.32 9.00
CA THR A 36 -4.75 3.21 9.53
C THR A 36 -6.05 2.43 9.75
N LEU A 37 -6.46 1.63 8.76
CA LEU A 37 -7.66 0.79 8.86
C LEU A 37 -7.55 -0.30 9.94
N LEU A 38 -6.40 -0.96 10.03
CA LEU A 38 -6.13 -2.00 11.03
C LEU A 38 -6.13 -1.43 12.45
N LYS A 39 -5.48 -0.28 12.67
CA LYS A 39 -5.49 0.42 13.96
C LYS A 39 -6.91 0.84 14.36
N ALA A 40 -7.70 1.37 13.41
CA ALA A 40 -9.11 1.69 13.66
C ALA A 40 -9.96 0.45 14.01
N ALA A 41 -9.58 -0.74 13.50
CA ALA A 41 -10.21 -2.03 13.82
C ALA A 41 -9.68 -2.69 15.11
N GLY A 42 -8.79 -2.01 15.84
CA GLY A 42 -8.23 -2.47 17.12
C GLY A 42 -7.08 -3.47 16.99
N PHE A 43 -6.36 -3.47 15.86
CA PHE A 43 -5.14 -4.27 15.72
C PHE A 43 -3.93 -3.56 16.34
N GLU A 44 -3.09 -4.33 17.00
CA GLU A 44 -1.82 -3.89 17.58
C GLU A 44 -0.66 -4.09 16.59
N GLU A 45 0.25 -3.12 16.53
CA GLU A 45 1.46 -3.21 15.72
C GLU A 45 2.57 -3.99 16.47
N LEU A 46 3.10 -5.03 15.84
CA LEU A 46 4.22 -5.80 16.35
C LEU A 46 5.54 -5.31 15.75
N ASP A 47 6.58 -5.20 16.58
CA ASP A 47 7.95 -4.95 16.14
C ASP A 47 8.61 -6.27 15.72
N GLU A 48 8.93 -6.42 14.44
CA GLU A 48 9.59 -7.62 13.88
C GLU A 48 10.91 -7.97 14.59
N ARG A 49 11.56 -6.99 15.24
CA ARG A 49 12.87 -7.16 15.88
C ARG A 49 12.76 -7.64 17.33
N LYS A 50 11.55 -7.73 17.88
CA LYS A 50 11.30 -8.10 19.28
C LYS A 50 10.60 -9.45 19.36
N PRO A 51 10.79 -10.21 20.46
CA PRO A 51 9.97 -11.38 20.71
C PRO A 51 8.50 -10.98 20.80
N TRP A 52 7.63 -11.79 20.20
CA TRP A 52 6.19 -11.55 20.21
C TRP A 52 5.50 -12.35 21.30
N ARG A 53 4.54 -11.72 21.96
CA ARG A 53 3.60 -12.38 22.85
C ARG A 53 2.22 -12.36 22.20
N ILE A 54 1.82 -13.51 21.66
CA ILE A 54 0.58 -13.66 20.91
C ILE A 54 -0.45 -14.36 21.79
N GLU A 55 -1.56 -13.71 22.04
CA GLU A 55 -2.63 -14.22 22.91
C GLU A 55 -3.88 -14.58 22.09
N PRO A 56 -4.67 -15.59 22.50
CA PRO A 56 -6.01 -15.81 21.95
C PRO A 56 -6.84 -14.54 22.02
N THR A 57 -7.74 -14.36 21.04
CA THR A 57 -8.55 -13.14 20.82
C THR A 57 -7.77 -11.85 20.48
N GLY A 58 -6.43 -11.89 20.50
CA GLY A 58 -5.58 -10.80 20.08
C GLY A 58 -5.64 -10.54 18.57
N LYS A 59 -5.42 -9.27 18.18
CA LYS A 59 -5.38 -8.82 16.78
C LYS A 59 -4.07 -8.07 16.56
N TYR A 60 -3.29 -8.52 15.59
CA TYR A 60 -1.93 -8.03 15.42
C TYR A 60 -1.62 -7.79 13.94
N PHE A 61 -0.70 -6.86 13.68
CA PHE A 61 -0.09 -6.73 12.36
C PHE A 61 1.39 -6.40 12.47
N VAL A 62 2.13 -6.75 11.43
CA VAL A 62 3.55 -6.40 11.26
C VAL A 62 3.77 -5.90 9.84
N THR A 63 4.70 -4.98 9.67
CA THR A 63 5.10 -4.48 8.36
C THR A 63 6.53 -4.90 8.03
N LYS A 64 6.79 -5.11 6.74
CA LYS A 64 8.14 -5.36 6.22
C LYS A 64 8.48 -4.29 5.20
N ASN A 65 9.60 -3.60 5.40
CA ASN A 65 10.11 -2.55 4.52
C ASN A 65 9.10 -1.41 4.24
N ASN A 66 8.04 -1.28 5.05
CA ASN A 66 6.88 -0.43 4.81
C ASN A 66 6.18 -0.68 3.44
N THR A 67 6.44 -1.80 2.77
CA THR A 67 5.83 -2.15 1.46
C THR A 67 5.01 -3.42 1.50
N ALA A 68 5.17 -4.24 2.55
CA ALA A 68 4.33 -5.40 2.81
C ALA A 68 3.76 -5.31 4.23
N ILE A 69 2.58 -5.88 4.41
CA ILE A 69 1.88 -5.95 5.68
C ILE A 69 1.27 -7.33 5.87
N ILE A 70 1.39 -7.87 7.08
CA ILE A 70 0.75 -9.12 7.49
C ILE A 70 -0.11 -8.77 8.69
N ALA A 71 -1.41 -9.00 8.59
CA ALA A 71 -2.36 -8.82 9.68
C ALA A 71 -3.03 -10.15 10.01
N PHE A 72 -3.19 -10.44 11.30
CA PHE A 72 -3.80 -11.69 11.76
C PHE A 72 -4.60 -11.47 13.05
N ALA A 73 -5.70 -12.21 13.18
CA ALA A 73 -6.52 -12.25 14.38
C ALA A 73 -6.51 -13.67 14.93
N VAL A 74 -6.20 -13.80 16.21
CA VAL A 74 -6.05 -15.11 16.86
C VAL A 74 -7.41 -15.56 17.37
N GLY A 75 -7.89 -16.70 16.88
CA GLY A 75 -9.16 -17.26 17.34
C GLY A 75 -9.14 -17.57 18.84
N GLY A 76 -10.25 -17.33 19.55
CA GLY A 76 -10.30 -17.53 21.01
C GLY A 76 -10.05 -18.96 21.49
N LYS A 77 -10.16 -19.97 20.60
CA LYS A 77 -9.86 -21.39 20.87
C LYS A 77 -8.55 -21.85 20.21
N TYR A 78 -7.77 -20.93 19.64
CA TYR A 78 -6.51 -21.27 19.00
C TYR A 78 -5.55 -21.88 20.02
N LYS A 79 -4.86 -22.94 19.61
CA LYS A 79 -3.74 -23.55 20.33
C LYS A 79 -2.60 -23.77 19.33
N PRO A 80 -1.33 -23.73 19.76
CA PRO A 80 -0.22 -24.12 18.90
C PRO A 80 -0.47 -25.49 18.26
N GLY A 81 -0.34 -25.56 16.93
CA GLY A 81 -0.66 -26.75 16.13
C GLY A 81 -2.00 -26.67 15.39
N ASN A 82 -2.89 -25.73 15.73
CA ASN A 82 -4.09 -25.47 14.93
C ASN A 82 -3.74 -24.81 13.57
N GLY A 83 -4.66 -24.91 12.61
CA GLY A 83 -4.50 -24.34 11.27
C GLY A 83 -4.72 -22.83 11.17
N PHE A 84 -4.59 -22.32 9.94
CA PHE A 84 -4.76 -20.91 9.59
C PHE A 84 -5.79 -20.74 8.47
N SER A 85 -6.61 -19.69 8.53
CA SER A 85 -7.42 -19.21 7.41
C SER A 85 -6.72 -18.00 6.80
N MET A 86 -6.24 -18.12 5.57
CA MET A 86 -5.36 -17.13 4.95
C MET A 86 -5.93 -16.57 3.65
N LEU A 87 -5.76 -15.27 3.47
CA LEU A 87 -5.97 -14.57 2.20
C LEU A 87 -4.70 -13.77 1.90
N SER A 88 -4.29 -13.75 0.64
CA SER A 88 -3.11 -13.04 0.18
C SER A 88 -3.41 -12.19 -1.05
N ALA A 89 -2.85 -10.99 -1.06
CA ALA A 89 -2.82 -10.09 -2.20
C ALA A 89 -1.44 -9.39 -2.25
N HIS A 90 -1.22 -8.53 -3.23
CA HIS A 90 0.00 -7.73 -3.34
C HIS A 90 -0.33 -6.23 -3.35
N THR A 91 0.59 -5.39 -2.87
CA THR A 91 0.40 -3.94 -2.68
C THR A 91 0.94 -3.09 -3.83
N ASP A 92 1.62 -3.72 -4.77
CA ASP A 92 2.26 -3.06 -5.89
C ASP A 92 1.45 -3.16 -7.17
N SER A 93 1.78 -2.27 -8.10
CA SER A 93 1.21 -2.25 -9.44
C SER A 93 2.30 -1.79 -10.40
N PRO A 94 2.18 -2.13 -11.70
CA PRO A 94 3.10 -1.62 -12.70
C PRO A 94 3.19 -0.10 -12.68
N ALA A 95 4.40 0.47 -12.74
CA ALA A 95 4.62 1.90 -12.55
C ALA A 95 5.88 2.41 -13.27
N LEU A 96 5.94 3.73 -13.51
CA LEU A 96 7.19 4.44 -13.79
C LEU A 96 7.83 4.84 -12.45
N ARG A 97 9.08 4.41 -12.23
CA ARG A 97 9.84 4.76 -11.01
C ARG A 97 10.98 5.70 -11.35
N VAL A 98 11.20 6.72 -10.53
CA VAL A 98 12.34 7.64 -10.67
C VAL A 98 13.65 6.87 -10.53
N LYS A 99 14.57 7.04 -11.48
CA LYS A 99 15.92 6.43 -11.39
C LYS A 99 16.73 7.09 -10.27
N PRO A 100 17.68 6.37 -9.62
CA PRO A 100 18.59 6.98 -8.64
C PRO A 100 19.36 8.19 -9.19
N ILE A 101 19.79 8.11 -10.45
CA ILE A 101 20.32 9.24 -11.22
C ILE A 101 19.27 9.59 -12.27
N SER A 102 18.42 10.56 -11.97
CA SER A 102 17.26 10.91 -12.80
C SER A 102 17.39 12.23 -13.55
N LYS A 103 18.38 13.08 -13.21
CA LYS A 103 18.55 14.37 -13.90
C LYS A 103 18.92 14.13 -15.37
N ILE A 104 18.05 14.57 -16.28
CA ILE A 104 18.30 14.59 -17.72
C ILE A 104 18.05 16.02 -18.20
N THR A 105 18.89 16.51 -19.11
CA THR A 105 18.68 17.79 -19.79
C THR A 105 18.78 17.54 -21.28
N SER A 106 17.68 17.81 -21.99
CA SER A 106 17.55 17.58 -23.44
C SER A 106 16.55 18.56 -24.00
N GLU A 107 16.79 19.07 -25.22
CA GLU A 107 15.88 20.00 -25.90
C GLU A 107 15.47 21.21 -25.04
N GLN A 108 16.39 21.76 -24.25
CA GLN A 108 16.15 22.87 -23.30
C GLN A 108 15.20 22.54 -22.13
N PHE A 109 14.77 21.28 -21.98
CA PHE A 109 13.94 20.84 -20.86
C PHE A 109 14.75 20.12 -19.78
N LEU A 110 14.39 20.37 -18.52
CA LEU A 110 14.78 19.53 -17.40
C LEU A 110 13.80 18.35 -17.32
N GLN A 111 14.33 17.14 -17.42
CA GLN A 111 13.57 15.90 -17.45
C GLN A 111 13.96 14.98 -16.29
N VAL A 112 13.05 14.07 -15.94
CA VAL A 112 13.25 13.05 -14.91
C VAL A 112 13.31 11.68 -15.57
N GLY A 113 14.50 11.08 -15.55
CA GLY A 113 14.72 9.72 -16.00
C GLY A 113 13.98 8.71 -15.14
N VAL A 114 13.15 7.89 -15.78
CA VAL A 114 12.35 6.84 -15.13
C VAL A 114 12.76 5.44 -15.59
N THR A 115 12.48 4.44 -14.77
CA THR A 115 12.57 3.01 -15.08
C THR A 115 11.19 2.38 -15.01
N THR A 116 10.95 1.38 -15.84
CA THR A 116 9.71 0.62 -15.83
C THR A 116 9.72 -0.40 -14.70
N TYR A 117 8.59 -0.52 -13.99
CA TYR A 117 8.34 -1.55 -13.02
C TYR A 117 7.11 -2.37 -13.44
N GLY A 118 7.25 -3.70 -13.53
CA GLY A 118 6.16 -4.58 -13.98
C GLY A 118 5.89 -4.50 -15.49
N GLY A 119 4.76 -5.08 -15.92
CA GLY A 119 4.34 -5.15 -17.33
C GLY A 119 3.13 -4.26 -17.63
N ALA A 120 3.28 -2.94 -17.54
CA ALA A 120 2.18 -2.03 -17.85
C ALA A 120 1.95 -1.85 -19.36
N ILE A 121 0.79 -1.34 -19.73
CA ILE A 121 0.52 -0.83 -21.07
C ILE A 121 1.11 0.58 -21.17
N TRP A 122 2.41 0.70 -21.47
CA TRP A 122 3.15 1.98 -21.35
C TRP A 122 2.59 3.14 -22.16
N ARG A 123 1.89 2.87 -23.26
CA ARG A 123 1.24 3.90 -24.07
C ARG A 123 0.16 4.68 -23.30
N THR A 124 -0.45 4.11 -22.26
CA THR A 124 -1.49 4.81 -21.48
C THR A 124 -0.93 5.86 -20.51
N TRP A 125 0.39 5.88 -20.31
CA TRP A 125 1.11 6.82 -19.43
C TRP A 125 1.50 8.13 -20.12
N PHE A 126 1.44 8.17 -21.45
CA PHE A 126 1.65 9.41 -22.22
C PHE A 126 0.45 10.34 -22.07
N ASP A 127 0.71 11.64 -22.16
CA ASP A 127 -0.31 12.70 -22.08
C ASP A 127 -1.17 12.62 -20.81
N ARG A 128 -0.53 12.27 -19.69
CA ARG A 128 -1.12 12.23 -18.35
C ARG A 128 -0.48 13.28 -17.45
N ASP A 129 -1.32 13.88 -16.62
CA ASP A 129 -0.88 14.71 -15.50
C ASP A 129 -0.30 13.80 -14.42
N LEU A 130 0.98 13.46 -14.58
CA LEU A 130 1.71 12.61 -13.65
C LEU A 130 2.30 13.45 -12.52
N SER A 131 2.32 12.87 -11.32
CA SER A 131 3.04 13.41 -10.18
C SER A 131 3.89 12.34 -9.51
N ILE A 132 4.61 12.71 -8.45
CA ILE A 132 5.58 11.82 -7.78
C ILE A 132 5.07 11.44 -6.41
N ALA A 133 5.02 10.13 -6.16
CA ALA A 133 4.75 9.58 -4.84
C ALA A 133 5.77 8.51 -4.46
N GLY A 134 6.07 8.38 -3.17
CA GLY A 134 6.96 7.33 -2.68
C GLY A 134 7.49 7.58 -1.27
N GLN A 135 8.65 6.99 -1.00
CA GLN A 135 9.32 7.08 0.29
C GLN A 135 10.68 7.77 0.11
N VAL A 136 11.00 8.71 0.99
CA VAL A 136 12.30 9.38 1.04
C VAL A 136 12.97 9.09 2.38
N ILE A 137 14.25 8.74 2.32
CA ILE A 137 15.14 8.59 3.48
C ILE A 137 16.14 9.75 3.42
N TYR A 138 16.14 10.62 4.44
CA TYR A 138 17.05 11.77 4.50
C TYR A 138 17.80 11.85 5.83
N ARG A 139 18.88 12.64 5.87
CA ARG A 139 19.82 12.78 7.01
C ARG A 139 19.20 13.55 8.20
N LYS A 140 18.15 12.96 8.78
CA LYS A 140 17.67 13.04 10.17
C LYS A 140 17.16 11.66 10.65
N VAL A 141 17.43 10.59 9.89
CA VAL A 141 16.91 9.21 10.10
C VAL A 141 15.38 9.21 10.19
N ARG A 142 14.72 10.00 9.34
CA ARG A 142 13.26 9.99 9.21
C ARG A 142 12.89 9.50 7.82
N VAL A 143 11.99 8.54 7.80
CA VAL A 143 11.31 8.04 6.60
C VAL A 143 10.05 8.87 6.43
N VAL A 144 9.87 9.52 5.30
CA VAL A 144 8.67 10.31 5.01
C VAL A 144 8.05 9.81 3.72
N LEU A 145 6.72 9.65 3.74
CA LEU A 145 5.93 9.45 2.55
C LEU A 145 5.73 10.78 1.86
N VAL A 146 6.08 10.84 0.59
CA VAL A 146 5.94 12.03 -0.25
C VAL A 146 4.84 11.75 -1.26
N LEU A 147 3.93 12.69 -1.38
CA LEU A 147 3.02 12.85 -2.50
C LEU A 147 3.17 14.30 -2.94
N VAL A 148 3.77 14.50 -4.11
CA VAL A 148 3.66 15.75 -4.85
C VAL A 148 2.38 15.62 -5.66
N ASN A 149 1.51 16.65 -5.66
CA ASN A 149 0.39 16.75 -6.59
C ASN A 149 0.78 17.79 -7.64
#